data_AF-A0A9E1KUV3-F1
#
_entry.id   AF-A0A9E1KUV3-F1
#
_cell.length_a   1.000
_cell.length_b   1.000
_cell.length_c   1.000
_cell.angle_alpha   90.00
_cell.angle_beta   90.00
_cell.angle_gamma   90.00
#
_symmetry.space_group_name_H-M   'P 1'
#
loop_
_entity.id
_entity.type
_entity.pdbx_description
1 polymer ?
#
loop_
_entity_poly.entity_id
_entity_poly.type
_entity_poly.pdbx_seq_one_letter_code
_entity_poly.pdbx_strand_id
1 'polypeptide(L)'
;MAKKIVDLIYLDPPLDDKSAASKINKKIDSWGAKLKSLQETYFEQHFDSGAPDVLEIMDMRKFLKRFLAQRVYWIEHNVQNATLKKKYLKVLPPFTQKGGLKTLLMHFYQVKESEDKKSIIYDPQNENDKELRILWDIYKLRKTVASINTVKKALDDPDLFPSIFNKEQRLKCLEALKTVFNLLFQMCIQKPYQKELYTELSGKYLKPEEIVSRWDRKVSFVYPHVVRKFDYRNHFFYVYFYSGMRAKIGGKMKEFHYNYLDFEIIKQEFLINWLNTKLGGNQRKVEIYSKYSMNDKTLDQIIAEDPSREIEILQQLPLNVFNDITSEINTQVDDELKTEVDPLSEVHGDFAEVKKNYDTSHRLLKSSMQKLKLFIGKKKQPESEIETPTFIEKQVKSEPFSEPTPIVDMTPKYEIFKIKKNQIDYPYFKKETTGYKQKLSLLRVKLGTDFTPFNSRLSKFLNAVSESAFITRRTPKHEWACPYHIKETIGEKATHHLLILGAEVKAKQLSMGYSEGASQKAYAYTCFFVYGCNENNPIMGEVLDKRNARGVEFNEFDFINPEVQKTTLMLFDKVMAKEKM
;
A
#
# COMPACT_ATOMS: atom_id res chain seq x y z
N MET A 1 -32.80 -39.68 20.55
CA MET A 1 -32.33 -38.77 19.50
C MET A 1 -31.56 -37.64 20.17
N ALA A 2 -30.25 -37.51 19.92
CA ALA A 2 -29.48 -36.37 20.42
C ALA A 2 -30.01 -35.10 19.73
N LYS A 3 -30.50 -34.12 20.51
CA LYS A 3 -30.81 -32.78 19.99
C LYS A 3 -29.53 -32.24 19.38
N LYS A 4 -29.50 -32.10 18.04
CA LYS A 4 -28.42 -31.42 17.33
C LYS A 4 -28.40 -30.00 17.89
N ILE A 5 -27.39 -29.66 18.67
CA ILE A 5 -27.17 -28.29 19.12
C ILE A 5 -26.88 -27.51 17.84
N VAL A 6 -27.87 -26.73 17.38
CA VAL A 6 -27.69 -25.79 16.29
C VAL A 6 -27.25 -24.50 16.97
N ASP A 7 -25.98 -24.13 16.80
CA ASP A 7 -25.51 -22.81 17.23
C ASP A 7 -26.28 -21.76 16.44
N LEU A 8 -27.19 -21.05 17.10
CA LEU A 8 -27.98 -19.99 16.49
C LEU A 8 -27.08 -18.80 16.16
N ILE A 9 -27.23 -18.27 14.95
CA ILE A 9 -26.56 -17.04 14.53
C ILE A 9 -27.44 -15.87 14.95
N TYR A 10 -26.97 -15.06 15.89
CA TYR A 10 -27.71 -13.90 16.38
C TYR A 10 -27.58 -12.71 15.43
N LEU A 11 -28.71 -12.08 15.10
CA LEU A 11 -28.83 -10.90 14.26
C LEU A 11 -29.03 -9.66 15.14
N ASP A 12 -28.14 -8.68 15.00
CA ASP A 12 -28.30 -7.38 15.66
C ASP A 12 -29.62 -6.71 15.22
N PRO A 13 -30.36 -6.07 16.14
CA PRO A 13 -31.54 -5.32 15.79
C PRO A 13 -31.20 -4.13 14.86
N PRO A 14 -32.16 -3.68 14.04
CA PRO A 14 -31.93 -2.62 13.06
C PRO A 14 -31.61 -1.30 13.76
N LEU A 15 -30.54 -0.63 13.33
CA LEU A 15 -30.25 0.74 13.77
C LEU A 15 -31.09 1.76 12.97
N ASP A 16 -31.48 2.86 13.63
CA ASP A 16 -31.95 4.05 12.94
C ASP A 16 -30.81 4.72 12.14
N ASP A 17 -31.16 5.64 11.23
CA ASP A 17 -30.22 6.27 10.31
C ASP A 17 -29.16 7.11 11.02
N LYS A 18 -29.54 7.89 12.04
CA LYS A 18 -28.62 8.68 12.86
C LYS A 18 -27.65 7.79 13.64
N SER A 19 -28.15 6.73 14.27
CA SER A 19 -27.35 5.75 15.00
C SER A 19 -26.38 5.00 14.09
N ALA A 20 -26.84 4.60 12.89
CA ALA A 20 -26.02 3.94 11.89
C ALA A 20 -24.88 4.86 11.39
N ALA A 21 -25.21 6.10 11.03
CA ALA A 21 -24.21 7.06 10.57
C ALA A 21 -23.22 7.44 11.69
N SER A 22 -23.70 7.65 12.92
CA SER A 22 -22.84 7.88 14.09
C SER A 22 -21.88 6.72 14.35
N LYS A 23 -22.35 5.46 14.25
CA LYS A 23 -21.50 4.26 14.39
C LYS A 23 -20.42 4.21 13.31
N ILE A 24 -20.74 4.63 12.09
CA ILE A 24 -19.78 4.72 10.98
C ILE A 24 -18.75 5.84 11.22
N ASN A 25 -19.20 7.05 11.53
CA ASN A 25 -18.33 8.19 11.80
C ASN A 25 -17.38 7.92 12.98
N LYS A 26 -17.87 7.35 14.08
CA LYS A 26 -17.03 6.91 15.21
C LYS A 26 -15.94 5.91 14.79
N LYS A 27 -16.25 4.98 13.87
CA LYS A 27 -15.24 4.05 13.32
C LYS A 27 -14.23 4.77 12.45
N ILE A 28 -14.65 5.70 11.61
CA ILE A 28 -13.76 6.52 10.78
C ILE A 28 -12.81 7.33 11.66
N ASP A 29 -13.33 7.98 12.70
CA ASP A 29 -12.54 8.79 13.63
C ASP A 29 -11.55 7.95 14.43
N SER A 30 -12.00 6.80 14.95
CA SER A 30 -11.13 5.86 15.68
C SER A 30 -9.97 5.39 14.81
N TRP A 31 -10.23 4.98 13.57
CA TRP A 31 -9.16 4.59 12.63
C TRP A 31 -8.31 5.79 12.19
N GLY A 32 -8.91 6.96 12.01
CA GLY A 32 -8.20 8.20 11.71
C GLY A 32 -7.22 8.59 12.79
N ALA A 33 -7.59 8.41 14.07
CA ALA A 33 -6.72 8.62 15.22
C ALA A 33 -5.60 7.59 15.29
N LYS A 34 -5.91 6.29 15.11
CA LYS A 34 -4.89 5.22 15.05
C LYS A 34 -3.85 5.46 13.96
N LEU A 35 -4.29 5.83 12.76
CA LEU A 35 -3.39 6.13 11.64
C LEU A 35 -2.60 7.42 11.85
N LYS A 36 -3.17 8.42 12.54
CA LYS A 36 -2.44 9.64 12.91
C LYS A 36 -1.31 9.32 13.91
N SER A 37 -1.63 8.58 14.97
CA SER A 37 -0.63 8.15 15.96
C SER A 37 0.45 7.28 15.30
N LEU A 38 0.05 6.33 14.45
CA LEU A 38 0.99 5.53 13.68
C LEU A 38 1.93 6.40 12.84
N GLN A 39 1.39 7.41 12.15
CA GLN A 39 2.16 8.33 11.34
C GLN A 39 3.15 9.14 12.19
N GLU A 40 2.72 9.62 13.36
CA GLU A 40 3.58 10.37 14.29
C GLU A 40 4.73 9.48 14.78
N THR A 41 4.43 8.25 15.23
CA THR A 41 5.46 7.28 15.64
C THR A 41 6.40 6.90 14.50
N TYR A 42 5.87 6.64 13.29
CA TYR A 42 6.69 6.33 12.12
C TYR A 42 7.58 7.51 11.73
N PHE A 43 7.10 8.75 11.81
CA PHE A 43 7.93 9.92 11.53
C PHE A 43 9.01 10.18 12.57
N GLU A 44 8.74 9.84 13.83
CA GLU A 44 9.75 9.89 14.90
C GLU A 44 10.83 8.82 14.73
N GLN A 45 10.46 7.63 14.22
CA GLN A 45 11.35 6.48 14.06
C GLN A 45 12.02 6.40 12.67
N HIS A 46 11.43 7.00 11.63
CA HIS A 46 11.90 6.98 10.25
C HIS A 46 12.08 8.41 9.69
N PHE A 47 13.34 8.79 9.47
CA PHE A 47 13.74 10.15 9.07
C PHE A 47 13.43 10.53 7.60
N ASP A 48 12.79 9.67 6.82
CA ASP A 48 12.45 9.93 5.41
C ASP A 48 10.92 9.98 5.22
N SER A 49 10.36 11.19 5.22
CA SER A 49 8.92 11.37 4.95
C SER A 49 8.49 11.02 3.51
N GLY A 50 9.43 10.69 2.62
CA GLY A 50 9.16 10.16 1.29
C GLY A 50 9.25 8.63 1.23
N ALA A 51 9.54 7.97 2.36
CA ALA A 51 9.63 6.53 2.40
C ALA A 51 8.28 5.88 2.03
N PRO A 52 8.28 4.73 1.32
CA PRO A 52 7.05 4.10 0.84
C PRO A 52 6.01 3.81 1.93
N ASP A 53 6.46 3.43 3.12
CA ASP A 53 5.64 3.18 4.31
C ASP A 53 4.91 4.43 4.81
N VAL A 54 5.61 5.56 4.87
CA VAL A 54 5.04 6.86 5.22
C VAL A 54 3.99 7.29 4.20
N LEU A 55 4.30 7.17 2.90
CA LEU A 55 3.37 7.56 1.83
C LEU A 55 2.10 6.70 1.86
N GLU A 56 2.22 5.39 2.13
CA GLU A 56 1.09 4.50 2.33
C GLU A 56 0.23 4.92 3.52
N ILE A 57 0.82 5.30 4.65
CA ILE A 57 0.07 5.83 5.80
C ILE A 57 -0.66 7.13 5.45
N MET A 58 0.00 8.05 4.75
CA MET A 58 -0.62 9.29 4.29
C MET A 58 -1.79 9.02 3.35
N ASP A 59 -1.65 8.08 2.41
CA ASP A 59 -2.69 7.75 1.45
C ASP A 59 -3.88 7.02 2.10
N MET A 60 -3.66 6.20 3.14
CA MET A 60 -4.74 5.65 3.96
C MET A 60 -5.55 6.76 4.65
N ARG A 61 -4.86 7.75 5.24
CA ARG A 61 -5.55 8.88 5.90
C ARG A 61 -6.31 9.73 4.89
N LYS A 62 -5.75 9.97 3.70
CA LYS A 62 -6.46 10.62 2.61
C LYS A 62 -7.68 9.81 2.21
N PHE A 63 -7.59 8.48 2.14
CA PHE A 63 -8.74 7.64 1.84
C PHE A 63 -9.88 7.81 2.83
N LEU A 64 -9.60 7.70 4.14
CA LEU A 64 -10.61 7.89 5.18
C LEU A 64 -11.30 9.26 5.07
N LYS A 65 -10.52 10.33 4.90
CA LYS A 65 -11.04 11.71 4.85
C LYS A 65 -11.73 12.06 3.53
N ARG A 66 -11.14 11.67 2.41
CA ARG A 66 -11.55 12.08 1.07
C ARG A 66 -12.67 11.22 0.52
N PHE A 67 -12.61 9.90 0.69
CA PHE A 67 -13.58 9.00 0.07
C PHE A 67 -14.66 8.62 1.08
N LEU A 68 -14.28 8.03 2.21
CA LEU A 68 -15.26 7.52 3.16
C LEU A 68 -16.04 8.63 3.88
N ALA A 69 -15.34 9.58 4.54
CA ALA A 69 -16.02 10.64 5.28
C ALA A 69 -16.86 11.54 4.37
N GLN A 70 -16.36 11.88 3.17
CA GLN A 70 -17.16 12.63 2.19
C GLN A 70 -18.40 11.86 1.74
N ARG A 71 -18.28 10.54 1.56
CA ARG A 71 -19.42 9.71 1.15
C ARG A 71 -20.47 9.65 2.24
N VAL A 72 -20.07 9.47 3.50
CA VAL A 72 -21.00 9.48 4.64
C VAL A 72 -21.67 10.84 4.77
N TYR A 73 -20.89 11.93 4.71
CA TYR A 73 -21.43 13.30 4.72
C TYR A 73 -22.46 13.51 3.61
N TRP A 74 -22.17 13.07 2.38
CA TRP A 74 -23.11 13.17 1.28
C TRP A 74 -24.40 12.37 1.54
N ILE A 75 -24.30 11.17 2.12
CA ILE A 75 -25.49 10.39 2.50
C ILE A 75 -26.31 11.13 3.56
N GLU A 76 -25.67 11.67 4.59
CA GLU A 76 -26.36 12.34 5.70
C GLU A 76 -27.03 13.66 5.28
N HIS A 77 -26.34 14.47 4.47
CA HIS A 77 -26.73 15.85 4.20
C HIS A 77 -27.32 16.10 2.81
N ASN A 78 -26.99 15.28 1.80
CA ASN A 78 -27.42 15.52 0.42
C ASN A 78 -28.52 14.56 -0.06
N VAL A 79 -28.66 13.38 0.55
CA VAL A 79 -29.72 12.42 0.19
C VAL A 79 -31.02 12.80 0.91
N GLN A 80 -31.99 13.30 0.12
CA GLN A 80 -33.26 13.80 0.64
C GLN A 80 -34.24 12.70 1.06
N ASN A 81 -34.27 11.58 0.32
CA ASN A 81 -35.17 10.47 0.62
C ASN A 81 -34.65 9.70 1.85
N ALA A 82 -35.42 9.72 2.95
CA ALA A 82 -35.05 9.08 4.22
C ALA A 82 -34.90 7.55 4.10
N THR A 83 -35.79 6.89 3.35
CA THR A 83 -35.71 5.45 3.08
C THR A 83 -34.44 5.10 2.31
N LEU A 84 -34.11 5.89 1.30
CA LEU A 84 -32.90 5.73 0.49
C LEU A 84 -31.62 5.97 1.32
N LYS A 85 -31.63 6.99 2.19
CA LYS A 85 -30.55 7.28 3.13
C LYS A 85 -30.27 6.06 4.03
N LYS A 86 -31.31 5.49 4.63
CA LYS A 86 -31.20 4.27 5.45
C LYS A 86 -30.65 3.09 4.65
N LYS A 87 -31.10 2.90 3.39
CA LYS A 87 -30.59 1.84 2.51
C LYS A 87 -29.11 2.05 2.16
N TYR A 88 -28.67 3.26 1.82
CA TYR A 88 -27.27 3.55 1.51
C TYR A 88 -26.31 3.23 2.66
N LEU A 89 -26.64 3.60 3.89
CA LEU A 89 -25.80 3.31 5.05
C LEU A 89 -25.63 1.79 5.28
N LYS A 90 -26.61 0.97 4.88
CA LYS A 90 -26.59 -0.49 5.00
C LYS A 90 -25.81 -1.21 3.91
N VAL A 91 -25.61 -0.57 2.76
CA VAL A 91 -24.81 -1.13 1.66
C VAL A 91 -23.45 -0.44 1.50
N LEU A 92 -23.11 0.52 2.37
CA LEU A 92 -21.87 1.29 2.29
C LEU A 92 -20.65 0.43 2.67
N PRO A 93 -19.77 0.06 1.72
CA PRO A 93 -18.50 -0.56 2.07
C PRO A 93 -17.61 0.44 2.82
N PRO A 94 -16.66 -0.05 3.64
CA PRO A 94 -16.47 -1.44 4.03
C PRO A 94 -17.30 -1.85 5.25
N PHE A 95 -18.12 -0.98 5.84
CA PHE A 95 -18.70 -1.17 7.17
C PHE A 95 -19.66 -2.36 7.28
N THR A 96 -20.17 -2.82 6.15
CA THR A 96 -21.14 -3.90 6.00
C THR A 96 -20.51 -5.19 5.48
N GLN A 97 -19.18 -5.21 5.34
CA GLN A 97 -18.38 -6.37 4.96
C GLN A 97 -17.71 -7.02 6.18
N LYS A 98 -17.39 -8.31 6.06
CA LYS A 98 -16.72 -9.05 7.13
C LYS A 98 -15.35 -8.45 7.44
N GLY A 99 -15.12 -8.14 8.72
CA GLY A 99 -13.91 -7.45 9.19
C GLY A 99 -13.85 -5.95 8.90
N GLY A 100 -14.83 -5.39 8.18
CA GLY A 100 -15.05 -3.96 8.08
C GLY A 100 -13.89 -3.17 7.46
N LEU A 101 -13.69 -1.95 7.97
CA LEU A 101 -12.64 -1.03 7.51
C LEU A 101 -11.23 -1.63 7.57
N LYS A 102 -10.96 -2.49 8.56
CA LYS A 102 -9.68 -3.18 8.70
C LYS A 102 -9.35 -4.02 7.45
N THR A 103 -10.29 -4.85 7.00
CA THR A 103 -10.10 -5.74 5.85
C THR A 103 -9.81 -4.94 4.59
N LEU A 104 -10.57 -3.86 4.35
CA LEU A 104 -10.38 -3.01 3.18
C LEU A 104 -9.01 -2.30 3.21
N LEU A 105 -8.59 -1.79 4.36
CA LEU A 105 -7.28 -1.16 4.51
C LEU A 105 -6.16 -2.18 4.24
N MET A 106 -6.20 -3.35 4.87
CA MET A 106 -5.18 -4.39 4.67
C MET A 106 -5.17 -4.98 3.25
N HIS A 107 -6.28 -4.88 2.52
CA HIS A 107 -6.39 -5.33 1.12
C HIS A 107 -5.77 -4.34 0.13
N PHE A 108 -6.03 -3.03 0.27
CA PHE A 108 -5.55 -2.03 -0.69
C PHE A 108 -4.24 -1.34 -0.29
N TYR A 109 -3.81 -1.48 0.97
CA TYR A 109 -2.60 -0.84 1.48
C TYR A 109 -1.60 -1.88 1.97
N GLN A 110 -0.32 -1.49 1.94
CA GLN A 110 0.81 -2.34 2.29
C GLN A 110 1.04 -2.41 3.80
N VAL A 111 0.01 -2.85 4.53
CA VAL A 111 0.03 -2.86 5.99
C VAL A 111 -0.53 -4.15 6.58
N LYS A 112 -0.02 -4.51 7.76
CA LYS A 112 -0.55 -5.60 8.59
C LYS A 112 -0.67 -5.16 10.05
N GLU A 113 -1.45 -5.88 10.83
CA GLU A 113 -1.42 -5.71 12.29
C GLU A 113 -0.09 -6.24 12.85
N SER A 114 0.40 -5.57 13.89
CA SER A 114 1.46 -6.09 14.76
C SER A 114 0.99 -7.36 15.49
N GLU A 115 1.94 -8.15 15.99
CA GLU A 115 1.63 -9.39 16.71
C GLU A 115 0.80 -9.14 17.98
N ASP A 116 1.04 -8.02 18.66
CA ASP A 116 0.28 -7.59 19.83
C ASP A 116 -1.10 -6.99 19.49
N LYS A 117 -1.43 -6.85 18.20
CA LYS A 117 -2.65 -6.24 17.65
C LYS A 117 -2.90 -4.78 18.10
N LYS A 118 -1.89 -4.11 18.67
CA LYS A 118 -1.99 -2.72 19.15
C LYS A 118 -1.59 -1.70 18.10
N SER A 119 -0.74 -2.09 17.14
CA SER A 119 -0.25 -1.21 16.09
C SER A 119 -0.41 -1.83 14.70
N ILE A 120 -0.10 -1.03 13.69
CA ILE A 120 -0.09 -1.42 12.28
C ILE A 120 1.33 -1.24 11.81
N ILE A 121 1.86 -2.18 11.05
CA ILE A 121 3.23 -2.12 10.52
C ILE A 121 3.21 -2.24 9.01
N TYR A 122 4.15 -1.55 8.37
CA TYR A 122 4.35 -1.64 6.93
C TYR A 122 4.82 -3.03 6.52
N ASP A 123 4.29 -3.51 5.42
CA ASP A 123 4.52 -4.85 4.89
C ASP A 123 4.81 -4.75 3.39
N PRO A 124 6.10 -4.61 2.99
CA PRO A 124 6.47 -4.41 1.60
C PRO A 124 6.01 -5.60 0.76
N GLN A 125 5.06 -5.36 -0.15
CA GLN A 125 4.52 -6.41 -0.99
C GLN A 125 5.47 -6.71 -2.17
N ASN A 126 5.66 -7.99 -2.45
CA ASN A 126 6.32 -8.43 -3.67
C ASN A 126 5.41 -8.22 -4.91
N GLU A 127 5.99 -8.13 -6.11
CA GLU A 127 5.24 -7.88 -7.34
C GLU A 127 4.17 -8.95 -7.63
N ASN A 128 4.40 -10.20 -7.22
CA ASN A 128 3.45 -11.31 -7.41
C ASN A 128 2.24 -11.20 -6.50
N ASP A 129 2.43 -10.75 -5.26
CA ASP A 129 1.36 -10.52 -4.30
C ASP A 129 0.47 -9.38 -4.77
N LYS A 130 1.09 -8.31 -5.29
CA LYS A 130 0.36 -7.21 -5.93
C LYS A 130 -0.45 -7.68 -7.14
N GLU A 131 0.16 -8.45 -8.03
CA GLU A 131 -0.55 -9.02 -9.17
C GLU A 131 -1.72 -9.92 -8.72
N LEU A 132 -1.53 -10.78 -7.72
CA LEU A 132 -2.59 -11.63 -7.19
C LEU A 132 -3.77 -10.82 -6.64
N ARG A 133 -3.50 -9.77 -5.87
CA ARG A 133 -4.54 -8.86 -5.34
C ARG A 133 -5.32 -8.17 -6.46
N ILE A 134 -4.62 -7.69 -7.49
CA ILE A 134 -5.25 -7.08 -8.67
C ILE A 134 -6.15 -8.10 -9.37
N LEU A 135 -5.68 -9.34 -9.57
CA LEU A 135 -6.48 -10.40 -10.18
C LEU A 135 -7.72 -10.76 -9.34
N TRP A 136 -7.61 -10.72 -8.00
CA TRP A 136 -8.74 -10.89 -7.10
C TRP A 136 -9.77 -9.76 -7.24
N ASP A 137 -9.33 -8.50 -7.33
CA ASP A 137 -10.23 -7.36 -7.54
C ASP A 137 -10.91 -7.41 -8.91
N ILE A 138 -10.17 -7.83 -9.93
CA ILE A 138 -10.69 -8.07 -11.28
C ILE A 138 -11.69 -9.24 -11.32
N TYR A 139 -11.47 -10.29 -10.53
CA TYR A 139 -12.43 -11.38 -10.37
C TYR A 139 -13.76 -10.91 -9.78
N LYS A 140 -13.71 -10.17 -8.68
CA LYS A 140 -14.91 -9.57 -8.06
C LYS A 140 -15.64 -8.67 -9.06
N LEU A 141 -14.91 -7.79 -9.74
CA LEU A 141 -15.46 -6.90 -10.77
C LEU A 141 -16.19 -7.67 -11.87
N ARG A 142 -15.60 -8.76 -12.39
CA ARG A 142 -16.23 -9.60 -13.41
C ARG A 142 -17.53 -10.22 -12.90
N LYS A 143 -17.54 -10.77 -11.68
CA LYS A 143 -18.75 -11.33 -11.06
C LYS A 143 -19.84 -10.27 -10.88
N THR A 144 -19.45 -9.04 -10.55
CA THR A 144 -20.36 -7.90 -10.52
C THR A 144 -20.92 -7.59 -11.91
N VAL A 145 -20.12 -7.59 -12.97
CA VAL A 145 -20.60 -7.40 -14.36
C VAL A 145 -21.56 -8.51 -14.80
N ALA A 146 -21.29 -9.77 -14.43
CA ALA A 146 -22.20 -10.88 -14.69
C ALA A 146 -23.56 -10.65 -14.01
N SER A 147 -23.54 -10.27 -12.72
CA SER A 147 -24.74 -9.92 -11.96
C SER A 147 -25.50 -8.76 -12.60
N ILE A 148 -24.80 -7.71 -13.05
CA ILE A 148 -25.41 -6.59 -13.78
C ILE A 148 -26.15 -7.08 -15.03
N ASN A 149 -25.55 -7.98 -15.82
CA ASN A 149 -26.19 -8.50 -17.03
C ASN A 149 -27.47 -9.29 -16.70
N THR A 150 -27.44 -10.16 -15.69
CA THR A 150 -28.62 -10.92 -15.26
C THR A 150 -29.71 -10.00 -14.74
N VAL A 151 -29.38 -9.07 -13.84
CA VAL A 151 -30.34 -8.09 -13.31
C VAL A 151 -30.93 -7.24 -14.43
N LYS A 152 -30.12 -6.82 -15.40
CA LYS A 152 -30.59 -6.03 -16.54
C LYS A 152 -31.62 -6.80 -17.37
N LYS A 153 -31.37 -8.08 -17.67
CA LYS A 153 -32.34 -8.94 -18.39
C LYS A 153 -33.67 -9.02 -17.64
N ALA A 154 -33.62 -9.12 -16.31
CA ALA A 154 -34.83 -9.13 -15.48
C ALA A 154 -35.59 -7.79 -15.48
N LEU A 155 -35.00 -6.69 -15.99
CA LEU A 155 -35.72 -5.43 -16.21
C LEU A 155 -36.55 -5.43 -17.49
N ASP A 156 -36.39 -6.43 -18.36
CA ASP A 156 -37.20 -6.58 -19.57
C ASP A 156 -38.48 -7.40 -19.30
N ASP A 157 -38.60 -8.01 -18.11
CA ASP A 157 -39.78 -8.75 -17.66
C ASP A 157 -40.98 -7.79 -17.42
N PRO A 158 -42.21 -8.15 -17.86
CA PRO A 158 -43.43 -7.44 -17.49
C PRO A 158 -43.66 -7.34 -15.97
N ASP A 159 -43.28 -8.36 -15.21
CA ASP A 159 -43.41 -8.40 -13.75
C ASP A 159 -42.10 -7.97 -13.08
N LEU A 160 -41.86 -6.66 -13.10
CA LEU A 160 -40.64 -6.08 -12.57
C LEU A 160 -40.54 -6.25 -11.05
N PHE A 161 -39.41 -6.78 -10.60
CA PHE A 161 -39.15 -6.83 -9.16
C PHE A 161 -39.23 -5.41 -8.53
N PRO A 162 -39.89 -5.30 -7.35
CA PRO A 162 -40.09 -4.02 -6.67
C PRO A 162 -38.77 -3.31 -6.38
N SER A 163 -38.73 -2.00 -6.59
CA SER A 163 -37.54 -1.19 -6.32
C SER A 163 -37.90 0.24 -5.94
N ILE A 164 -37.04 0.86 -5.12
CA ILE A 164 -37.13 2.31 -4.84
C ILE A 164 -36.77 3.17 -6.06
N PHE A 165 -36.09 2.59 -7.05
CA PHE A 165 -35.68 3.27 -8.28
C PHE A 165 -36.61 2.89 -9.43
N ASN A 166 -36.90 3.86 -10.30
CA ASN A 166 -37.66 3.56 -11.51
C ASN A 166 -36.80 2.77 -12.52
N LYS A 167 -37.45 2.14 -13.51
CA LYS A 167 -36.79 1.30 -14.52
C LYS A 167 -35.66 2.02 -15.26
N GLU A 168 -35.88 3.28 -15.65
CA GLU A 168 -34.89 4.08 -16.40
C GLU A 168 -33.63 4.35 -15.56
N GLN A 169 -33.80 4.73 -14.30
CA GLN A 169 -32.71 4.95 -13.34
C GLN A 169 -31.89 3.68 -13.13
N ARG A 170 -32.57 2.53 -12.99
CA ARG A 170 -31.93 1.21 -12.85
C ARG A 170 -31.08 0.89 -14.07
N LEU A 171 -31.65 1.02 -15.28
CA LEU A 171 -30.93 0.78 -16.53
C LEU A 171 -29.71 1.70 -16.68
N LYS A 172 -29.87 3.01 -16.45
CA LYS A 172 -28.78 3.99 -16.55
C LYS A 172 -27.64 3.67 -15.59
N CYS A 173 -27.95 3.34 -14.33
CA CYS A 173 -26.96 2.98 -13.33
C CYS A 173 -26.19 1.70 -13.72
N LEU A 174 -26.92 0.64 -14.08
CA LEU A 174 -26.35 -0.65 -14.47
C LEU A 174 -25.43 -0.54 -15.69
N GLU A 175 -25.85 0.17 -16.74
CA GLU A 175 -25.04 0.35 -17.96
C GLU A 175 -23.78 1.18 -17.74
N ALA A 176 -23.90 2.29 -17.00
CA ALA A 176 -22.76 3.13 -16.70
C ALA A 176 -21.73 2.38 -15.82
N LEU A 177 -22.19 1.66 -14.80
CA LEU A 177 -21.31 0.90 -13.91
C LEU A 177 -20.63 -0.27 -14.65
N LYS A 178 -21.38 -1.02 -15.46
CA LYS A 178 -20.82 -2.06 -16.35
C LYS A 178 -19.74 -1.51 -17.26
N THR A 179 -19.98 -0.36 -17.88
CA THR A 179 -19.01 0.28 -18.77
C THR A 179 -17.73 0.65 -18.02
N VAL A 180 -17.86 1.25 -16.84
CA VAL A 180 -16.71 1.63 -16.01
C VAL A 180 -15.92 0.42 -15.54
N PHE A 181 -16.59 -0.64 -15.11
CA PHE A 181 -15.92 -1.88 -14.75
C PHE A 181 -15.17 -2.52 -15.92
N ASN A 182 -15.75 -2.52 -17.12
CA ASN A 182 -15.05 -3.00 -18.31
C ASN A 182 -13.81 -2.17 -18.64
N LEU A 183 -13.87 -0.84 -18.45
CA LEU A 183 -12.70 0.03 -18.62
C LEU A 183 -11.61 -0.28 -17.60
N LEU A 184 -11.96 -0.44 -16.32
CA LEU A 184 -11.00 -0.81 -15.27
C LEU A 184 -10.34 -2.15 -15.55
N PHE A 185 -11.10 -3.14 -16.02
CA PHE A 185 -10.57 -4.42 -16.48
C PHE A 185 -9.51 -4.22 -17.57
N GLN A 186 -9.85 -3.46 -18.62
CA GLN A 186 -8.95 -3.21 -19.75
C GLN A 186 -7.69 -2.41 -19.36
N MET A 187 -7.80 -1.51 -18.37
CA MET A 187 -6.68 -0.75 -17.85
C MET A 187 -5.71 -1.59 -17.02
N CYS A 188 -6.20 -2.62 -16.32
CA CYS A 188 -5.37 -3.46 -15.47
C CYS A 188 -4.73 -4.63 -16.23
N ILE A 189 -5.47 -5.26 -17.15
CA ILE A 189 -5.09 -6.53 -17.79
C ILE A 189 -4.45 -6.29 -19.15
N GLN A 190 -3.35 -6.98 -19.44
CA GLN A 190 -2.65 -6.86 -20.72
C GLN A 190 -3.52 -7.35 -21.88
N LYS A 191 -3.54 -6.59 -22.99
CA LYS A 191 -4.31 -6.89 -24.22
C LYS A 191 -4.32 -8.38 -24.64
N PRO A 192 -3.18 -9.10 -24.70
CA PRO A 192 -3.18 -10.50 -25.14
C PRO A 192 -4.05 -11.42 -24.30
N TYR A 193 -4.16 -11.13 -22.99
CA TYR A 193 -4.90 -11.96 -22.05
C TYR A 193 -6.32 -11.44 -21.80
N GLN A 194 -6.69 -10.26 -22.28
CA GLN A 194 -8.01 -9.67 -22.00
C GLN A 194 -9.14 -10.58 -22.47
N LYS A 195 -9.05 -11.19 -23.66
CA LYS A 195 -10.10 -12.10 -24.15
C LYS A 195 -10.18 -13.36 -23.26
N GLU A 196 -9.06 -14.06 -23.09
CA GLU A 196 -8.98 -15.26 -22.24
C GLU A 196 -9.52 -14.96 -20.84
N LEU A 197 -9.01 -13.92 -20.19
CA LEU A 197 -9.38 -13.57 -18.82
C LEU A 197 -10.81 -13.04 -18.74
N TYR A 198 -11.30 -12.24 -19.68
CA TYR A 198 -12.68 -11.77 -19.61
C TYR A 198 -13.69 -12.91 -19.81
N THR A 199 -13.34 -13.91 -20.62
CA THR A 199 -14.20 -15.10 -20.87
C THR A 199 -14.03 -16.16 -19.79
N GLU A 200 -12.80 -16.37 -19.29
CA GLU A 200 -12.39 -17.48 -18.42
C GLU A 200 -11.78 -17.08 -17.08
N LEU A 201 -11.95 -15.85 -16.54
CA LEU A 201 -11.61 -15.52 -15.13
C LEU A 201 -12.45 -16.37 -14.15
N SER A 202 -12.19 -17.65 -14.18
CA SER A 202 -12.53 -18.65 -13.21
C SER A 202 -11.53 -18.48 -12.08
N GLY A 203 -11.94 -18.85 -10.88
CA GLY A 203 -11.04 -18.85 -9.74
C GLY A 203 -9.79 -19.70 -9.92
N LYS A 204 -9.67 -20.46 -11.03
CA LYS A 204 -8.49 -21.26 -11.39
C LYS A 204 -7.19 -20.43 -11.33
N TYR A 205 -7.17 -19.22 -11.87
CA TYR A 205 -5.95 -18.40 -11.93
C TYR A 205 -5.49 -17.83 -10.59
N LEU A 206 -6.34 -17.94 -9.57
CA LEU A 206 -6.05 -17.56 -8.18
C LEU A 206 -5.58 -18.77 -7.34
N LYS A 207 -5.58 -19.98 -7.92
CA LYS A 207 -5.08 -21.20 -7.27
C LYS A 207 -3.54 -21.17 -7.17
N PRO A 208 -2.96 -21.72 -6.09
CA PRO A 208 -1.51 -21.82 -5.93
C PRO A 208 -0.79 -22.41 -7.15
N GLU A 209 -1.35 -23.48 -7.70
CA GLU A 209 -0.77 -24.27 -8.79
C GLU A 209 -0.64 -23.44 -10.09
N GLU A 210 -1.68 -22.69 -10.43
CA GLU A 210 -1.69 -21.81 -11.61
C GLU A 210 -0.77 -20.60 -11.44
N ILE A 211 -0.68 -20.05 -10.22
CA ILE A 211 0.25 -18.95 -9.93
C ILE A 211 1.69 -19.40 -10.14
N VAL A 212 2.08 -20.56 -9.61
CA VAL A 212 3.43 -21.11 -9.79
C VAL A 212 3.72 -21.41 -11.27
N SER A 213 2.76 -22.02 -11.96
CA SER A 213 2.88 -22.32 -13.40
C SER A 213 3.08 -21.06 -14.25
N ARG A 214 2.38 -19.96 -13.94
CA ARG A 214 2.56 -18.68 -14.64
C ARG A 214 3.90 -18.03 -14.31
N TRP A 215 4.31 -18.08 -13.04
CA TRP A 215 5.60 -17.57 -12.60
C TRP A 215 6.77 -18.26 -13.31
N ASP A 216 6.75 -19.60 -13.39
CA ASP A 216 7.82 -20.37 -14.03
C ASP A 216 7.91 -20.08 -15.54
N ARG A 217 6.78 -19.76 -16.18
CA ARG A 217 6.71 -19.28 -17.57
C ARG A 217 7.04 -17.80 -17.74
N LYS A 218 7.30 -17.06 -16.64
CA LYS A 218 7.50 -15.59 -16.61
C LYS A 218 6.33 -14.82 -17.25
N VAL A 219 5.11 -15.32 -17.09
CA VAL A 219 3.89 -14.71 -17.61
C VAL A 219 3.23 -13.88 -16.51
N SER A 220 2.95 -12.61 -16.82
CA SER A 220 2.12 -11.73 -15.98
C SER A 220 0.90 -11.32 -16.78
N PHE A 221 -0.27 -11.39 -16.16
CA PHE A 221 -1.53 -11.00 -16.78
C PHE A 221 -1.81 -9.50 -16.65
N VAL A 222 -1.23 -8.88 -15.64
CA VAL A 222 -1.42 -7.48 -15.31
C VAL A 222 -0.33 -6.66 -15.98
N TYR A 223 -0.65 -5.44 -16.43
CA TYR A 223 0.37 -4.56 -16.99
C TYR A 223 1.50 -4.26 -15.99
N PRO A 224 2.79 -4.25 -16.40
CA PRO A 224 3.90 -3.98 -15.48
C PRO A 224 3.81 -2.62 -14.78
N HIS A 225 3.34 -1.59 -15.49
CA HIS A 225 3.13 -0.28 -14.89
C HIS A 225 2.00 -0.31 -13.86
N VAL A 226 1.02 -1.23 -14.00
CA VAL A 226 -0.06 -1.40 -13.04
C VAL A 226 0.44 -1.98 -11.72
N VAL A 227 1.30 -3.00 -11.79
CA VAL A 227 1.92 -3.61 -10.62
C VAL A 227 2.92 -2.67 -9.92
N ARG A 228 3.68 -1.88 -10.70
CA ARG A 228 4.82 -1.11 -10.19
C ARG A 228 4.52 0.34 -9.79
N LYS A 229 3.61 1.01 -10.51
CA LYS A 229 3.47 2.48 -10.43
C LYS A 229 2.03 3.00 -10.41
N PHE A 230 1.10 2.28 -11.00
CA PHE A 230 -0.28 2.74 -11.16
C PHE A 230 -1.07 2.56 -9.87
N ASP A 231 -1.73 3.63 -9.45
CA ASP A 231 -2.59 3.61 -8.28
C ASP A 231 -4.00 3.09 -8.64
N TYR A 232 -4.10 1.79 -8.96
CA TYR A 232 -5.36 1.19 -9.40
C TYR A 232 -6.44 1.24 -8.31
N ARG A 233 -6.06 1.11 -7.03
CA ARG A 233 -6.97 1.20 -5.87
C ARG A 233 -7.74 2.51 -5.85
N ASN A 234 -7.11 3.64 -6.22
CA ASN A 234 -7.79 4.93 -6.27
C ASN A 234 -8.95 4.92 -7.26
N HIS A 235 -8.82 4.22 -8.39
CA HIS A 235 -9.90 4.07 -9.35
C HIS A 235 -11.07 3.27 -8.77
N PHE A 236 -10.79 2.18 -8.05
CA PHE A 236 -11.81 1.43 -7.32
C PHE A 236 -12.50 2.29 -6.25
N PHE A 237 -11.74 3.10 -5.50
CA PHE A 237 -12.32 4.02 -4.52
C PHE A 237 -13.23 5.06 -5.19
N TYR A 238 -12.85 5.59 -6.35
CA TYR A 238 -13.75 6.46 -7.10
C TYR A 238 -15.06 5.78 -7.46
N VAL A 239 -15.02 4.53 -7.93
CA VAL A 239 -16.23 3.78 -8.26
C VAL A 239 -17.11 3.55 -7.04
N TYR A 240 -16.51 3.14 -5.91
CA TYR A 240 -17.28 2.77 -4.71
C TYR A 240 -17.85 3.97 -3.95
N PHE A 241 -17.18 5.12 -3.98
CA PHE A 241 -17.50 6.24 -3.09
C PHE A 241 -18.00 7.51 -3.78
N TYR A 242 -18.01 7.58 -5.12
CA TYR A 242 -18.55 8.73 -5.85
C TYR A 242 -19.73 8.34 -6.74
N SER A 243 -20.62 9.31 -6.96
CA SER A 243 -21.76 9.19 -7.86
C SER A 243 -21.39 9.59 -9.30
N GLY A 244 -20.42 8.87 -9.87
CA GLY A 244 -19.97 9.05 -11.26
C GLY A 244 -18.48 9.29 -11.40
N MET A 245 -18.02 9.27 -12.65
CA MET A 245 -16.60 9.41 -13.01
C MET A 245 -16.45 10.13 -14.35
N ARG A 246 -15.40 10.95 -14.46
CA ARG A 246 -14.95 11.53 -15.73
C ARG A 246 -13.68 10.82 -16.18
N ALA A 247 -13.62 10.35 -17.42
CA ALA A 247 -12.43 9.72 -17.97
C ALA A 247 -12.15 10.18 -19.40
N LYS A 248 -10.87 10.33 -19.74
CA LYS A 248 -10.41 10.64 -21.11
C LYS A 248 -10.23 9.33 -21.88
N ILE A 249 -11.09 9.08 -22.86
CA ILE A 249 -11.09 7.85 -23.67
C ILE A 249 -10.95 8.24 -25.13
N GLY A 250 -9.87 7.75 -25.79
CA GLY A 250 -9.57 8.10 -27.17
C GLY A 250 -9.43 9.62 -27.39
N GLY A 251 -8.86 10.32 -26.41
CA GLY A 251 -8.69 11.78 -26.46
C GLY A 251 -9.92 12.60 -26.04
N LYS A 252 -11.12 12.00 -25.98
CA LYS A 252 -12.37 12.70 -25.60
C LYS A 252 -12.69 12.48 -24.14
N MET A 253 -13.15 13.54 -23.45
CA MET A 253 -13.70 13.42 -22.10
C MET A 253 -15.08 12.77 -22.18
N LYS A 254 -15.27 11.67 -21.46
CA LYS A 254 -16.56 11.02 -21.25
C LYS A 254 -16.94 11.10 -19.78
N GLU A 255 -18.21 11.35 -19.53
CA GLU A 255 -18.80 11.37 -18.19
C GLU A 255 -19.69 10.14 -18.00
N PHE A 256 -19.44 9.42 -16.91
CA PHE A 256 -20.21 8.26 -16.49
C PHE A 256 -21.00 8.63 -15.24
N HIS A 257 -22.32 8.46 -15.31
CA HIS A 257 -23.22 8.75 -14.21
C HIS A 257 -23.75 7.43 -13.64
N TYR A 258 -23.24 7.04 -12.48
CA TYR A 258 -23.62 5.82 -11.77
C TYR A 258 -23.47 6.05 -10.26
N ASN A 259 -24.02 5.16 -9.46
CA ASN A 259 -23.76 5.10 -8.03
C ASN A 259 -23.67 3.63 -7.61
N TYR A 260 -22.52 3.22 -7.08
CA TYR A 260 -22.30 1.84 -6.64
C TYR A 260 -23.31 1.39 -5.57
N LEU A 261 -23.75 2.30 -4.70
CA LEU A 261 -24.75 1.97 -3.67
C LEU A 261 -26.14 1.71 -4.27
N ASP A 262 -26.49 2.38 -5.37
CA ASP A 262 -27.74 2.12 -6.09
C ASP A 262 -27.70 0.70 -6.66
N PHE A 263 -26.57 0.31 -7.26
CA PHE A 263 -26.38 -1.05 -7.75
C PHE A 263 -26.53 -2.10 -6.63
N GLU A 264 -25.89 -1.92 -5.47
CA GLU A 264 -26.02 -2.86 -4.37
C GLU A 264 -27.46 -2.98 -3.86
N ILE A 265 -28.21 -1.88 -3.81
CA ILE A 265 -29.64 -1.88 -3.46
C ILE A 265 -30.45 -2.63 -4.53
N ILE A 266 -30.24 -2.32 -5.82
CA ILE A 266 -30.97 -2.98 -6.93
C ILE A 266 -30.69 -4.49 -6.92
N LYS A 267 -29.43 -4.89 -6.70
CA LYS A 267 -29.04 -6.30 -6.58
C LYS A 267 -29.73 -6.96 -5.38
N GLN A 268 -29.74 -6.29 -4.22
CA GLN A 268 -30.43 -6.81 -3.03
C GLN A 268 -31.93 -6.98 -3.28
N GLU A 269 -32.60 -5.99 -3.88
CA GLU A 269 -34.02 -6.03 -4.22
C GLU A 269 -34.34 -7.17 -5.19
N PHE A 270 -33.48 -7.41 -6.18
CA PHE A 270 -33.60 -8.57 -7.08
C PHE A 270 -33.54 -9.91 -6.33
N LEU A 271 -32.54 -10.06 -5.44
CA LEU A 271 -32.34 -11.29 -4.68
C LEU A 271 -33.45 -11.52 -3.65
N ILE A 272 -33.97 -10.45 -3.03
CA ILE A 272 -35.15 -10.53 -2.15
C ILE A 272 -36.37 -10.98 -2.94
N ASN A 273 -36.59 -10.43 -4.13
CA ASN A 273 -37.69 -10.88 -4.99
C ASN A 273 -37.55 -12.37 -5.32
N TRP A 274 -36.35 -12.84 -5.71
CA TRP A 274 -36.10 -14.26 -5.92
C TRP A 274 -36.41 -15.14 -4.70
N LEU A 275 -35.99 -14.72 -3.49
CA LEU A 275 -36.30 -15.42 -2.24
C LEU A 275 -37.80 -15.48 -1.95
N ASN A 276 -38.55 -14.42 -2.27
CA ASN A 276 -39.96 -14.28 -1.92
C ASN A 276 -40.90 -14.90 -2.95
N THR A 277 -40.66 -14.68 -4.24
CA THR A 277 -41.56 -15.10 -5.31
C THR A 277 -41.18 -16.46 -5.88
N LYS A 278 -39.94 -16.61 -6.36
CA LYS A 278 -39.48 -17.86 -7.00
C LYS A 278 -39.33 -19.00 -6.00
N LEU A 279 -38.75 -18.72 -4.83
CA LEU A 279 -38.56 -19.73 -3.80
C LEU A 279 -39.76 -19.86 -2.85
N GLY A 280 -40.48 -18.78 -2.55
CA GLY A 280 -41.66 -18.82 -1.67
C GLY A 280 -41.40 -19.56 -0.35
N GLY A 281 -42.22 -20.56 -0.05
CA GLY A 281 -42.12 -21.42 1.13
C GLY A 281 -41.19 -22.63 0.99
N ASN A 282 -40.19 -22.59 0.09
CA ASN A 282 -39.27 -23.71 -0.13
C ASN A 282 -38.62 -24.21 1.17
N GLN A 283 -38.65 -25.52 1.39
CA GLN A 283 -38.18 -26.14 2.64
C GLN A 283 -36.72 -25.81 2.97
N ARG A 284 -35.82 -25.75 1.97
CA ARG A 284 -34.40 -25.44 2.18
C ARG A 284 -34.19 -24.00 2.65
N LYS A 285 -34.98 -23.07 2.12
CA LYS A 285 -35.01 -21.67 2.57
C LYS A 285 -35.44 -21.60 4.04
N VAL A 286 -36.52 -22.29 4.41
CA VAL A 286 -37.03 -22.34 5.80
C VAL A 286 -36.00 -22.95 6.75
N GLU A 287 -35.38 -24.07 6.37
CA GLU A 287 -34.31 -24.72 7.15
C GLU A 287 -33.14 -23.77 7.42
N ILE A 288 -32.74 -22.97 6.43
CA ILE A 288 -31.66 -21.98 6.61
C ILE A 288 -32.11 -20.83 7.51
N TYR A 289 -33.33 -20.31 7.33
CA TYR A 289 -33.88 -19.26 8.20
C TYR A 289 -33.93 -19.67 9.67
N SER A 290 -34.18 -20.96 9.97
CA SER A 290 -34.16 -21.48 11.34
C SER A 290 -32.81 -21.38 12.06
N LYS A 291 -31.71 -21.15 11.32
CA LYS A 291 -30.37 -20.97 11.90
C LYS A 291 -30.11 -19.54 12.38
N TYR A 292 -30.94 -18.58 11.99
CA TYR A 292 -30.74 -17.17 12.28
C TYR A 292 -31.80 -16.70 13.27
N SER A 293 -31.36 -16.08 14.36
CA SER A 293 -32.22 -15.59 15.44
C SER A 293 -32.18 -14.08 15.55
N MET A 294 -33.32 -13.48 15.85
CA MET A 294 -33.46 -12.05 16.12
C MET A 294 -34.30 -11.91 17.39
N ASN A 295 -33.70 -11.34 18.45
CA ASN A 295 -34.24 -11.43 19.80
C ASN A 295 -34.46 -12.90 20.21
N ASP A 296 -35.66 -13.27 20.65
CA ASP A 296 -35.99 -14.61 21.16
C ASP A 296 -36.60 -15.55 20.10
N LYS A 297 -36.68 -15.12 18.83
CA LYS A 297 -37.29 -15.91 17.73
C LYS A 297 -36.33 -16.12 16.57
N THR A 298 -36.46 -17.24 15.88
CA THR A 298 -35.75 -17.51 14.63
C THR A 298 -36.45 -16.84 13.43
N LEU A 299 -35.73 -16.61 12.34
CA LEU A 299 -36.30 -15.94 11.16
C LEU A 299 -37.50 -16.69 10.59
N ASP A 300 -37.46 -18.02 10.55
CA ASP A 300 -38.58 -18.85 10.10
C ASP A 300 -39.80 -18.69 11.01
N GLN A 301 -39.61 -18.60 12.33
CA GLN A 301 -40.70 -18.35 13.27
C GLN A 301 -41.33 -16.97 13.05
N ILE A 302 -40.50 -15.93 12.86
CA ILE A 302 -40.99 -14.57 12.62
C ILE A 302 -41.77 -14.50 11.30
N ILE A 303 -41.29 -15.16 10.25
CA ILE A 303 -41.92 -15.17 8.93
C ILE A 303 -43.17 -16.06 8.92
N ALA A 304 -43.21 -17.14 9.69
CA ALA A 304 -44.40 -17.97 9.84
C ALA A 304 -45.53 -17.20 10.57
N GLU A 305 -45.18 -16.35 11.54
CA GLU A 305 -46.15 -15.49 12.23
C GLU A 305 -46.69 -14.37 11.35
N ASP A 306 -45.82 -13.74 10.56
CA ASP A 306 -46.20 -12.69 9.62
C ASP A 306 -45.31 -12.73 8.36
N PRO A 307 -45.79 -13.36 7.27
CA PRO A 307 -45.02 -13.47 6.03
C PRO A 307 -44.66 -12.13 5.41
N SER A 308 -45.42 -11.06 5.68
CA SER A 308 -45.16 -9.73 5.13
C SER A 308 -43.86 -9.12 5.67
N ARG A 309 -43.37 -9.60 6.82
CA ARG A 309 -42.14 -9.14 7.47
C ARG A 309 -40.86 -9.65 6.80
N GLU A 310 -40.94 -10.69 5.97
CA GLU A 310 -39.74 -11.27 5.33
C GLU A 310 -38.94 -10.21 4.57
N ILE A 311 -39.61 -9.48 3.67
CA ILE A 311 -38.97 -8.43 2.85
C ILE A 311 -38.36 -7.35 3.75
N GLU A 312 -39.08 -6.92 4.78
CA GLU A 312 -38.60 -5.89 5.71
C GLU A 312 -37.33 -6.35 6.44
N ILE A 313 -37.33 -7.57 6.97
CA ILE A 313 -36.21 -8.16 7.70
C ILE A 313 -35.01 -8.30 6.78
N LEU A 314 -35.17 -8.88 5.60
CA LEU A 314 -34.08 -9.08 4.64
C LEU A 314 -33.45 -7.75 4.20
N GLN A 315 -34.25 -6.69 4.04
CA GLN A 315 -33.76 -5.33 3.76
C GLN A 315 -33.06 -4.68 4.97
N GLN A 316 -33.19 -5.25 6.17
CA GLN A 316 -32.58 -4.76 7.40
C GLN A 316 -31.28 -5.47 7.77
N LEU A 317 -31.02 -6.66 7.21
CA LEU A 317 -29.81 -7.41 7.47
C LEU A 317 -28.54 -6.67 7.01
N PRO A 318 -27.42 -6.80 7.75
CA PRO A 318 -26.11 -6.43 7.23
C PRO A 318 -25.81 -7.14 5.91
N LEU A 319 -25.23 -6.42 4.94
CA LEU A 319 -25.05 -6.94 3.58
C LEU A 319 -24.26 -8.27 3.54
N ASN A 320 -23.23 -8.44 4.36
CA ASN A 320 -22.49 -9.70 4.44
C ASN A 320 -23.38 -10.86 4.91
N VAL A 321 -24.25 -10.64 5.90
CA VAL A 321 -25.16 -11.67 6.43
C VAL A 321 -26.23 -12.00 5.39
N PHE A 322 -26.80 -10.98 4.74
CA PHE A 322 -27.73 -11.17 3.64
C PHE A 322 -27.13 -12.00 2.50
N ASN A 323 -25.89 -11.69 2.09
CA ASN A 323 -25.18 -12.44 1.05
C ASN A 323 -24.91 -13.89 1.48
N ASP A 324 -24.52 -14.12 2.74
CA ASP A 324 -24.28 -15.46 3.29
C ASP A 324 -25.55 -16.32 3.26
N ILE A 325 -26.68 -15.79 3.77
CA ILE A 325 -27.99 -16.46 3.73
C ILE A 325 -28.39 -16.77 2.28
N THR A 326 -28.34 -15.76 1.41
CA THR A 326 -28.75 -15.90 0.01
C THR A 326 -27.91 -16.94 -0.72
N SER A 327 -26.59 -16.94 -0.50
CA SER A 327 -25.70 -17.92 -1.13
C SER A 327 -25.87 -19.32 -0.56
N GLU A 328 -26.10 -19.45 0.75
CA GLU A 328 -26.35 -20.76 1.35
C GLU A 328 -27.63 -21.37 0.78
N ILE A 329 -28.70 -20.57 0.66
CA ILE A 329 -29.96 -21.00 0.05
C ILE A 329 -29.72 -21.40 -1.41
N ASN A 330 -29.04 -20.55 -2.19
CA ASN A 330 -28.77 -20.83 -3.61
C ASN A 330 -27.95 -22.11 -3.83
N THR A 331 -27.13 -22.54 -2.85
CA THR A 331 -26.38 -23.80 -2.94
C THR A 331 -27.20 -25.05 -2.59
N GLN A 332 -28.32 -24.89 -1.89
CA GLN A 332 -29.11 -26.01 -1.36
C GLN A 332 -30.42 -26.26 -2.12
N VAL A 333 -30.88 -25.30 -2.94
CA VAL A 333 -32.05 -25.46 -3.80
C VAL A 333 -31.68 -26.12 -5.13
N ASP A 334 -32.68 -26.70 -5.79
CA ASP A 334 -32.53 -27.34 -7.10
C ASP A 334 -32.07 -26.35 -8.18
N ASP A 335 -31.34 -26.83 -9.19
CA ASP A 335 -30.72 -26.00 -10.22
C ASP A 335 -31.70 -25.06 -10.95
N GLU A 336 -32.93 -25.52 -11.20
CA GLU A 336 -34.00 -24.74 -11.83
C GLU A 336 -34.44 -23.54 -10.97
N LEU A 337 -34.31 -23.67 -9.65
CA LEU A 337 -34.71 -22.67 -8.68
C LEU A 337 -33.58 -21.69 -8.35
N LYS A 338 -32.33 -21.99 -8.73
CA LYS A 338 -31.18 -21.11 -8.47
C LYS A 338 -31.32 -19.75 -9.15
N THR A 339 -30.63 -18.78 -8.58
CA THR A 339 -30.35 -17.48 -9.20
C THR A 339 -28.96 -17.48 -9.82
N GLU A 340 -28.84 -16.86 -11.00
CA GLU A 340 -27.54 -16.63 -11.65
C GLU A 340 -26.77 -15.45 -11.04
N VAL A 341 -27.44 -14.61 -10.24
CA VAL A 341 -26.78 -13.49 -9.55
C VAL A 341 -25.98 -14.03 -8.37
N ASP A 342 -24.67 -13.84 -8.42
CA ASP A 342 -23.75 -14.25 -7.36
C ASP A 342 -23.83 -13.25 -6.18
N PRO A 343 -24.23 -13.69 -4.97
CA PRO A 343 -24.28 -12.80 -3.80
C PRO A 343 -22.90 -12.35 -3.32
N LEU A 344 -21.81 -12.98 -3.79
CA LEU A 344 -20.43 -12.76 -3.33
C LEU A 344 -20.26 -13.06 -1.83
N SER A 345 -20.91 -14.13 -1.34
CA SER A 345 -20.73 -14.62 0.03
C SER A 345 -19.29 -15.10 0.23
N GLU A 346 -18.65 -14.65 1.30
CA GLU A 346 -17.30 -15.10 1.66
C GLU A 346 -17.29 -16.46 2.38
N VAL A 347 -18.47 -17.05 2.63
CA VAL A 347 -18.66 -18.26 3.43
C VAL A 347 -19.24 -19.41 2.62
N HIS A 348 -20.17 -19.12 1.71
CA HIS A 348 -20.91 -20.13 0.94
C HIS A 348 -20.74 -19.94 -0.58
N GLY A 349 -20.98 -21.02 -1.33
CA GLY A 349 -20.96 -21.04 -2.80
C GLY A 349 -19.56 -20.96 -3.43
N ASP A 350 -19.55 -20.89 -4.77
CA ASP A 350 -18.33 -20.88 -5.58
C ASP A 350 -17.39 -19.73 -5.20
N PHE A 351 -17.94 -18.55 -4.88
CA PHE A 351 -17.14 -17.39 -4.50
C PHE A 351 -16.30 -17.67 -3.25
N ALA A 352 -16.86 -18.35 -2.24
CA ALA A 352 -16.14 -18.73 -1.03
C ALA A 352 -15.00 -19.73 -1.30
N GLU A 353 -15.20 -20.67 -2.23
CA GLU A 353 -14.13 -21.60 -2.65
C GLU A 353 -12.98 -20.83 -3.33
N VAL A 354 -13.31 -19.92 -4.25
CA VAL A 354 -12.31 -19.08 -4.93
C VAL A 354 -11.60 -18.17 -3.93
N LYS A 355 -12.32 -17.60 -2.96
CA LYS A 355 -11.73 -16.81 -1.87
C LYS A 355 -10.76 -17.64 -1.03
N LYS A 356 -11.10 -18.89 -0.69
CA LYS A 356 -10.19 -19.79 0.04
C LYS A 356 -8.89 -20.04 -0.73
N ASN A 357 -8.98 -20.22 -2.05
CA ASN A 357 -7.83 -20.34 -2.93
C ASN A 357 -6.98 -19.06 -2.92
N TYR A 358 -7.63 -17.89 -3.07
CA TYR A 358 -6.97 -16.59 -2.97
C TYR A 358 -6.26 -16.40 -1.62
N ASP A 359 -6.95 -16.60 -0.49
CA ASP A 359 -6.40 -16.42 0.85
C ASP A 359 -5.20 -17.35 1.09
N THR A 360 -5.27 -18.58 0.59
CA THR A 360 -4.17 -19.55 0.65
C THR A 360 -2.97 -19.06 -0.15
N SER A 361 -3.19 -18.70 -1.42
CA SER A 361 -2.15 -18.18 -2.32
C SER A 361 -1.50 -16.91 -1.76
N HIS A 362 -2.31 -15.95 -1.33
CA HIS A 362 -1.89 -14.68 -0.76
C HIS A 362 -1.02 -14.89 0.49
N ARG A 363 -1.47 -15.72 1.44
CA ARG A 363 -0.71 -16.05 2.66
C ARG A 363 0.66 -16.67 2.34
N LEU A 364 0.74 -17.54 1.34
CA LEU A 364 1.97 -18.21 0.95
C LEU A 364 2.92 -17.28 0.17
N LEU A 365 2.40 -16.52 -0.80
CA LEU A 365 3.15 -15.52 -1.57
C LEU A 365 3.71 -14.41 -0.70
N LYS A 366 2.97 -14.00 0.33
CA LYS A 366 3.42 -13.03 1.33
C LYS A 366 4.74 -13.44 1.98
N SER A 367 4.99 -14.75 2.15
CA SER A 367 6.27 -15.24 2.62
C SER A 367 7.32 -15.28 1.50
N SER A 368 7.07 -16.06 0.46
CA SER A 368 7.91 -16.11 -0.75
C SER A 368 7.28 -17.02 -1.80
N MET A 369 7.67 -16.83 -3.06
CA MET A 369 7.31 -17.77 -4.15
C MET A 369 7.84 -19.19 -3.87
N GLN A 370 8.98 -19.31 -3.18
CA GLN A 370 9.53 -20.61 -2.79
C GLN A 370 8.61 -21.35 -1.81
N LYS A 371 8.00 -20.66 -0.82
CA LYS A 371 7.02 -21.30 0.08
C LYS A 371 5.78 -21.79 -0.67
N LEU A 372 5.30 -21.03 -1.66
CA LEU A 372 4.18 -21.45 -2.51
C LEU A 372 4.53 -22.73 -3.29
N LYS A 373 5.74 -22.80 -3.87
CA LYS A 373 6.24 -24.02 -4.54
C LYS A 373 6.34 -25.22 -3.60
N LEU A 374 6.89 -25.03 -2.40
CA LEU A 374 6.99 -26.09 -1.39
C LEU A 374 5.61 -26.62 -0.97
N PHE A 375 4.61 -25.74 -0.84
CA PHE A 375 3.24 -26.15 -0.53
C PHE A 375 2.64 -27.07 -1.60
N ILE A 376 2.88 -26.78 -2.88
CA ILE A 376 2.44 -27.63 -4.00
C ILE A 376 3.25 -28.93 -4.04
N GLY A 377 4.55 -28.86 -3.80
CA GLY A 377 5.43 -30.04 -3.70
C GLY A 377 4.98 -31.01 -2.62
N LYS A 378 4.62 -30.51 -1.43
CA LYS A 378 4.08 -31.30 -0.31
C LYS A 378 2.71 -31.92 -0.60
N LYS A 379 1.86 -31.30 -1.43
CA LYS A 379 0.61 -31.94 -1.91
C LYS A 379 0.87 -33.10 -2.88
N LYS A 380 2.04 -33.14 -3.52
CA LYS A 380 2.39 -34.12 -4.57
C LYS A 380 3.31 -35.25 -4.10
N GLN A 381 3.78 -35.24 -2.85
CA GLN A 381 4.68 -36.26 -2.31
C GLN A 381 4.03 -37.03 -1.14
N PRO A 382 4.01 -38.37 -1.16
CA PRO A 382 4.06 -39.17 0.06
C PRO A 382 5.37 -38.89 0.79
N GLU A 383 5.32 -38.92 2.12
CA GLU A 383 6.45 -38.61 3.01
C GLU A 383 7.71 -39.43 2.68
N SER A 384 8.84 -38.75 2.52
CA SER A 384 10.15 -39.31 2.87
C SER A 384 11.16 -38.20 3.15
N GLU A 385 11.49 -38.14 4.44
CA GLU A 385 12.81 -37.92 5.04
C GLU A 385 13.53 -36.57 4.94
N ILE A 386 13.97 -36.18 6.14
CA ILE A 386 14.68 -34.99 6.54
C ILE A 386 16.15 -35.36 6.61
N GLU A 387 17.03 -34.56 6.02
CA GLU A 387 18.42 -34.48 6.46
C GLU A 387 18.82 -33.02 6.66
N THR A 388 19.47 -32.75 7.79
CA THR A 388 19.99 -31.46 8.26
C THR A 388 21.52 -31.57 8.43
N PRO A 389 22.26 -30.45 8.61
CA PRO A 389 23.45 -30.10 7.82
C PRO A 389 24.78 -30.27 8.58
N THR A 390 25.90 -30.09 7.89
CA THR A 390 27.24 -30.04 8.53
C THR A 390 28.00 -28.76 8.14
N PHE A 391 28.34 -27.98 9.17
CA PHE A 391 29.34 -26.89 9.15
C PHE A 391 30.73 -27.48 9.42
N ILE A 392 31.78 -26.96 8.77
CA ILE A 392 33.17 -27.02 9.27
C ILE A 392 33.83 -25.65 9.03
N GLU A 393 34.52 -25.17 10.06
CA GLU A 393 35.26 -23.91 10.13
C GLU A 393 36.75 -24.21 10.45
N LYS A 394 37.64 -23.29 10.02
CA LYS A 394 38.98 -22.92 10.55
C LYS A 394 40.27 -23.23 9.76
N GLN A 395 40.87 -22.11 9.31
CA GLN A 395 42.22 -21.54 9.52
C GLN A 395 43.49 -22.42 9.49
N VAL A 396 44.52 -21.94 8.77
CA VAL A 396 45.93 -21.87 9.24
C VAL A 396 46.66 -20.65 8.62
N LYS A 397 47.48 -19.97 9.45
CA LYS A 397 48.43 -18.86 9.16
C LYS A 397 49.80 -19.38 8.69
N SER A 398 50.54 -18.57 7.93
CA SER A 398 52.01 -18.43 8.08
C SER A 398 52.57 -17.16 7.40
N GLU A 399 53.38 -16.41 8.13
CA GLU A 399 54.34 -15.33 7.73
C GLU A 399 55.78 -15.90 7.83
N PRO A 400 56.90 -15.17 7.58
CA PRO A 400 57.16 -13.95 6.78
C PRO A 400 58.41 -14.09 5.86
N PHE A 401 58.69 -13.08 5.02
CA PHE A 401 60.05 -12.80 4.50
C PHE A 401 60.21 -11.29 4.18
N SER A 402 61.21 -10.66 4.81
CA SER A 402 61.82 -9.34 4.49
C SER A 402 62.93 -9.55 3.43
N GLU A 403 63.41 -8.64 2.58
CA GLU A 403 63.49 -7.18 2.42
C GLU A 403 63.85 -6.95 0.91
N PRO A 404 63.78 -5.75 0.28
CA PRO A 404 64.52 -4.56 0.70
C PRO A 404 63.72 -3.25 0.67
N THR A 405 64.12 -2.32 1.52
CA THR A 405 63.57 -0.97 1.67
C THR A 405 63.60 -0.21 0.34
N PRO A 406 62.45 0.09 -0.28
CA PRO A 406 62.40 1.03 -1.39
C PRO A 406 62.56 2.42 -0.82
N ILE A 407 63.18 3.32 -1.57
CA ILE A 407 63.17 4.76 -1.29
C ILE A 407 61.71 5.18 -1.20
N VAL A 408 61.27 5.42 0.03
CA VAL A 408 59.87 5.66 0.36
C VAL A 408 59.52 7.05 -0.17
N ASP A 409 58.74 7.08 -1.24
CA ASP A 409 58.16 8.30 -1.78
C ASP A 409 57.25 8.91 -0.71
N MET A 410 57.76 9.93 -0.02
CA MET A 410 57.04 10.66 1.04
C MET A 410 55.99 11.61 0.47
N THR A 411 55.77 11.63 -0.85
CA THR A 411 54.68 12.42 -1.43
C THR A 411 53.33 11.75 -1.12
N PRO A 412 52.37 12.50 -0.56
CA PRO A 412 51.06 11.94 -0.22
C PRO A 412 50.27 11.57 -1.48
N LYS A 413 49.86 10.29 -1.57
CA LYS A 413 48.98 9.78 -2.63
C LYS A 413 47.55 9.66 -2.11
N TYR A 414 46.59 10.19 -2.85
CA TYR A 414 45.18 10.22 -2.47
C TYR A 414 44.33 9.34 -3.38
N GLU A 415 43.68 8.33 -2.82
CA GLU A 415 42.63 7.55 -3.48
C GLU A 415 41.27 7.97 -2.91
N ILE A 416 40.40 8.52 -3.76
CA ILE A 416 39.08 9.01 -3.35
C ILE A 416 38.03 8.00 -3.79
N PHE A 417 37.07 7.67 -2.93
CA PHE A 417 35.97 6.79 -3.23
C PHE A 417 34.64 7.43 -2.82
N LYS A 418 33.69 7.50 -3.73
CA LYS A 418 32.33 7.93 -3.41
C LYS A 418 31.61 6.83 -2.61
N ILE A 419 30.93 7.22 -1.55
CA ILE A 419 30.24 6.28 -0.64
C ILE A 419 28.74 6.26 -0.98
N LYS A 420 28.17 5.05 -1.12
CA LYS A 420 26.72 4.86 -1.33
C LYS A 420 25.96 4.84 0.00
N LYS A 421 24.64 5.08 -0.04
CA LYS A 421 23.78 5.12 1.16
C LYS A 421 23.88 3.88 2.05
N ASN A 422 24.04 2.69 1.46
CA ASN A 422 24.16 1.42 2.19
C ASN A 422 25.58 1.10 2.68
N GLN A 423 26.53 2.03 2.50
CA GLN A 423 27.94 1.85 2.86
C GLN A 423 28.38 2.80 3.98
N ILE A 424 27.45 3.48 4.64
CA ILE A 424 27.71 4.43 5.73
C ILE A 424 26.55 4.41 6.71
N ASP A 425 26.84 4.48 8.01
CA ASP A 425 25.82 4.44 9.07
C ASP A 425 24.79 5.57 8.91
N TYR A 426 25.28 6.81 8.73
CA TYR A 426 24.46 7.96 8.41
C TYR A 426 25.27 9.02 7.62
N PRO A 427 24.78 9.54 6.48
CA PRO A 427 25.54 10.45 5.61
C PRO A 427 25.24 11.94 5.83
N TYR A 428 24.66 12.33 6.97
CA TYR A 428 24.13 13.67 7.22
C TYR A 428 24.99 14.48 8.21
N PHE A 429 24.75 15.80 8.28
CA PHE A 429 25.48 16.74 9.15
C PHE A 429 25.32 16.47 10.66
N LYS A 430 24.14 15.92 11.04
CA LYS A 430 23.88 15.34 12.36
C LYS A 430 23.03 14.08 12.18
N LYS A 431 23.28 13.09 13.03
CA LYS A 431 22.47 11.87 13.17
C LYS A 431 21.01 12.24 13.49
N GLU A 432 20.83 13.04 14.54
CA GLU A 432 19.52 13.55 14.97
C GLU A 432 19.24 14.97 14.47
N THR A 433 17.96 15.32 14.37
CA THR A 433 17.50 16.61 13.83
C THR A 433 17.56 17.73 14.87
N THR A 434 17.59 17.37 16.15
CA THR A 434 17.71 18.28 17.29
C THR A 434 19.04 19.05 17.22
N GLY A 435 18.93 20.38 17.23
CA GLY A 435 20.07 21.28 17.14
C GLY A 435 20.73 21.36 15.74
N TYR A 436 20.11 20.83 14.68
CA TYR A 436 20.64 20.97 13.30
C TYR A 436 20.83 22.44 12.91
N LYS A 437 19.81 23.29 13.14
CA LYS A 437 19.88 24.72 12.83
C LYS A 437 20.91 25.45 13.67
N GLN A 438 21.07 25.07 14.93
CA GLN A 438 22.10 25.62 15.80
C GLN A 438 23.51 25.23 15.29
N LYS A 439 23.74 23.95 14.95
CA LYS A 439 25.02 23.47 14.39
C LYS A 439 25.34 24.14 13.04
N LEU A 440 24.35 24.34 12.18
CA LEU A 440 24.53 24.98 10.87
C LEU A 440 24.81 26.49 11.00
N SER A 441 24.12 27.18 11.91
CA SER A 441 24.42 28.57 12.25
C SER A 441 25.81 28.70 12.87
N LEU A 442 26.19 27.75 13.74
CA LEU A 442 27.51 27.71 14.36
C LEU A 442 28.62 27.51 13.32
N LEU A 443 28.42 26.61 12.36
CA LEU A 443 29.34 26.43 11.22
C LEU A 443 29.53 27.73 10.43
N ARG A 444 28.42 28.42 10.13
CA ARG A 444 28.47 29.72 9.44
C ARG A 444 29.25 30.77 10.23
N VAL A 445 29.03 30.86 11.54
CA VAL A 445 29.72 31.81 12.41
C VAL A 445 31.21 31.47 12.51
N LYS A 446 31.56 30.19 12.63
CA LYS A 446 32.93 29.72 12.89
C LYS A 446 33.83 29.72 11.65
N LEU A 447 33.26 29.50 10.48
CA LEU A 447 33.96 29.73 9.21
C LEU A 447 34.08 31.22 8.88
N GLY A 448 33.30 32.10 9.52
CA GLY A 448 33.43 33.55 9.37
C GLY A 448 33.44 34.02 7.92
N THR A 449 34.52 34.72 7.53
CA THR A 449 34.74 35.23 6.17
C THR A 449 34.86 34.12 5.12
N ASP A 450 35.30 32.92 5.51
CA ASP A 450 35.52 31.79 4.61
C ASP A 450 34.23 31.05 4.27
N PHE A 451 33.15 31.27 5.03
CA PHE A 451 31.86 30.63 4.78
C PHE A 451 31.28 31.00 3.41
N THR A 452 31.37 32.27 3.00
CA THR A 452 30.78 32.73 1.73
C THR A 452 31.51 32.13 0.52
N PRO A 453 32.86 32.17 0.45
CA PRO A 453 33.62 31.43 -0.55
C PRO A 453 33.33 29.93 -0.53
N PHE A 454 33.34 29.29 0.64
CA PHE A 454 33.03 27.86 0.79
C PHE A 454 31.64 27.52 0.25
N ASN A 455 30.60 28.24 0.69
CA ASN A 455 29.22 28.01 0.28
C ASN A 455 29.04 28.21 -1.23
N SER A 456 29.70 29.21 -1.81
CA SER A 456 29.68 29.46 -3.27
C SER A 456 30.33 28.30 -4.04
N ARG A 457 31.53 27.87 -3.63
CA ARG A 457 32.26 26.77 -4.25
C ARG A 457 31.50 25.45 -4.15
N LEU A 458 31.00 25.11 -2.95
CA LEU A 458 30.24 23.88 -2.76
C LEU A 458 28.88 23.93 -3.46
N SER A 459 28.20 25.07 -3.53
CA SER A 459 26.96 25.20 -4.31
C SER A 459 27.19 24.93 -5.81
N LYS A 460 28.32 25.39 -6.37
CA LYS A 460 28.68 25.11 -7.77
C LYS A 460 28.91 23.60 -7.98
N PHE A 461 29.64 22.97 -7.06
CA PHE A 461 29.84 21.53 -7.06
C PHE A 461 28.52 20.75 -7.00
N LEU A 462 27.65 21.08 -6.03
CA LEU A 462 26.35 20.42 -5.87
C LEU A 462 25.42 20.64 -7.07
N ASN A 463 25.57 21.73 -7.83
CA ASN A 463 24.81 21.91 -9.07
C ASN A 463 25.36 21.10 -10.25
N ALA A 464 26.64 20.72 -10.22
CA ALA A 464 27.28 19.96 -11.29
C ALA A 464 27.15 18.45 -11.09
N VAL A 465 26.99 18.00 -9.85
CA VAL A 465 26.75 16.59 -9.51
C VAL A 465 25.30 16.22 -9.85
N SER A 466 25.09 15.07 -10.49
CA SER A 466 23.75 14.60 -10.85
C SER A 466 22.89 14.33 -9.61
N GLU A 467 21.59 14.64 -9.68
CA GLU A 467 20.67 14.46 -8.55
C GLU A 467 20.64 13.01 -8.01
N SER A 468 20.81 12.03 -8.90
CA SER A 468 20.86 10.60 -8.56
C SER A 468 22.08 10.21 -7.73
N ALA A 469 23.08 11.09 -7.63
CA ALA A 469 24.32 10.84 -6.92
C ALA A 469 24.35 11.42 -5.50
N PHE A 470 23.30 12.14 -5.08
CA PHE A 470 23.11 12.61 -3.71
C PHE A 470 22.42 11.56 -2.85
N ILE A 471 22.80 11.52 -1.57
CA ILE A 471 21.98 10.91 -0.53
C ILE A 471 21.15 12.02 0.10
N THR A 472 19.82 11.92 -0.01
CA THR A 472 18.90 13.00 0.38
C THR A 472 18.09 12.64 1.64
N ARG A 473 17.70 13.66 2.42
CA ARG A 473 16.72 13.61 3.52
C ARG A 473 15.76 14.77 3.34
N ARG A 474 14.43 14.56 3.37
CA ARG A 474 13.44 15.63 3.06
C ARG A 474 12.86 16.34 4.28
N THR A 475 12.81 15.68 5.43
CA THR A 475 12.23 16.24 6.66
C THR A 475 13.14 15.99 7.86
N PRO A 476 13.17 16.92 8.83
CA PRO A 476 12.46 18.21 8.89
C PRO A 476 13.09 19.31 8.01
N LYS A 477 14.22 19.03 7.33
CA LYS A 477 14.87 19.90 6.34
C LYS A 477 15.33 19.09 5.14
N HIS A 478 15.29 19.69 3.96
CA HIS A 478 15.75 19.05 2.74
C HIS A 478 17.28 19.11 2.71
N GLU A 479 17.96 18.01 3.00
CA GLU A 479 19.40 17.90 3.09
C GLU A 479 19.92 16.99 1.98
N TRP A 480 20.89 17.44 1.20
CA TRP A 480 21.59 16.63 0.19
C TRP A 480 23.04 16.44 0.65
N ALA A 481 23.54 15.20 0.58
CA ALA A 481 24.89 14.87 0.99
C ALA A 481 25.61 13.97 -0.01
N CYS A 482 26.90 14.21 -0.16
CA CYS A 482 27.87 13.46 -0.94
C CYS A 482 29.02 13.02 -0.02
N PRO A 483 28.97 11.79 0.52
CA PRO A 483 30.04 11.25 1.34
C PRO A 483 31.16 10.64 0.48
N TYR A 484 32.41 10.88 0.89
CA TYR A 484 33.64 10.40 0.27
C TYR A 484 34.54 9.75 1.32
N HIS A 485 35.10 8.59 0.95
CA HIS A 485 36.18 7.93 1.67
C HIS A 485 37.48 8.25 0.93
N ILE A 486 38.43 8.89 1.60
CA ILE A 486 39.70 9.29 1.00
C ILE A 486 40.81 8.55 1.73
N LYS A 487 41.55 7.70 1.01
CA LYS A 487 42.74 7.04 1.52
C LYS A 487 43.96 7.86 1.14
N GLU A 488 44.63 8.41 2.13
CA GLU A 488 45.93 9.07 2.00
C GLU A 488 47.03 8.05 2.30
N THR A 489 48.00 7.91 1.41
CA THR A 489 49.16 7.03 1.61
C THR A 489 50.42 7.89 1.60
N ILE A 490 51.17 7.89 2.71
CA ILE A 490 52.48 8.54 2.85
C ILE A 490 53.46 7.43 3.20
N GLY A 491 54.33 7.11 2.25
CA GLY A 491 55.18 5.94 2.35
C GLY A 491 54.38 4.65 2.52
N GLU A 492 54.63 3.91 3.60
CA GLU A 492 53.89 2.68 3.94
C GLU A 492 52.64 2.92 4.79
N LYS A 493 52.45 4.14 5.30
CA LYS A 493 51.33 4.47 6.18
C LYS A 493 50.12 4.88 5.36
N ALA A 494 48.98 4.26 5.63
CA ALA A 494 47.69 4.60 5.02
C ALA A 494 46.72 5.19 6.06
N THR A 495 46.37 6.46 5.88
CA THR A 495 45.35 7.16 6.66
C THR A 495 44.04 7.19 5.89
N HIS A 496 42.92 6.96 6.56
CA HIS A 496 41.59 6.98 5.97
C HIS A 496 40.80 8.16 6.51
N HIS A 497 40.35 9.02 5.60
CA HIS A 497 39.50 10.16 5.89
C HIS A 497 38.08 9.93 5.38
N LEU A 498 37.12 10.45 6.13
CA LEU A 498 35.73 10.60 5.74
C LEU A 498 35.45 12.07 5.52
N LEU A 499 35.00 12.43 4.32
CA LEU A 499 34.56 13.78 3.99
C LEU A 499 33.12 13.72 3.48
N ILE A 500 32.20 14.36 4.18
CA ILE A 500 30.81 14.49 3.76
C ILE A 500 30.59 15.94 3.36
N LEU A 501 30.22 16.14 2.11
CA LEU A 501 29.90 17.45 1.56
C LEU A 501 28.39 17.52 1.34
N GLY A 502 27.72 18.51 1.90
CA GLY A 502 26.27 18.60 1.74
C GLY A 502 25.70 20.00 1.89
N ALA A 503 24.39 20.10 1.76
CA ALA A 503 23.68 21.35 1.95
C ALA A 503 22.24 21.15 2.40
N GLU A 504 21.72 22.12 3.15
CA GLU A 504 20.28 22.36 3.21
C GLU A 504 19.82 22.99 1.90
N VAL A 505 18.83 22.39 1.27
CA VAL A 505 18.29 22.74 -0.04
C VAL A 505 16.93 23.41 0.12
N LYS A 506 16.74 24.56 -0.53
CA LYS A 506 15.44 25.22 -0.64
C LYS A 506 15.14 25.49 -2.11
N ALA A 507 13.91 25.22 -2.55
CA ALA A 507 13.48 25.65 -3.88
C ALA A 507 13.49 27.18 -3.96
N LYS A 508 14.08 27.74 -5.01
CA LYS A 508 13.93 29.19 -5.28
C LYS A 508 12.52 29.44 -5.80
N GLN A 509 11.84 30.47 -5.29
CA GLN A 509 10.60 30.95 -5.90
C GLN A 509 10.93 31.47 -7.30
N LEU A 510 10.43 30.80 -8.34
CA LEU A 510 10.56 31.27 -9.71
C LEU A 510 9.60 32.45 -9.89
N SER A 511 10.13 33.67 -10.01
CA SER A 511 9.38 34.83 -10.47
C SER A 511 8.95 34.61 -11.93
N MET A 512 7.74 35.05 -12.30
CA MET A 512 7.17 34.91 -13.65
C MET A 512 7.94 35.75 -14.71
N GLY A 513 9.12 35.29 -15.11
CA GLY A 513 9.93 35.86 -16.18
C GLY A 513 10.87 34.81 -16.73
N TYR A 514 10.76 34.55 -18.03
CA TYR A 514 11.46 33.54 -18.84
C TYR A 514 12.97 33.40 -18.58
N SER A 515 13.53 32.20 -18.78
CA SER A 515 14.48 31.89 -19.87
C SER A 515 15.16 30.53 -19.70
N GLU A 516 15.55 29.97 -20.84
CA GLU A 516 16.33 28.74 -21.03
C GLU A 516 17.51 28.65 -20.04
N GLY A 517 17.59 27.55 -19.27
CA GLY A 517 18.60 27.34 -18.23
C GLY A 517 18.07 26.87 -16.87
N ALA A 518 16.77 26.58 -16.77
CA ALA A 518 16.06 26.22 -15.53
C ALA A 518 16.61 25.00 -14.77
N SER A 519 17.46 24.16 -15.36
CA SER A 519 18.03 22.99 -14.68
C SER A 519 19.18 23.34 -13.72
N GLN A 520 19.91 24.45 -13.91
CA GLN A 520 21.12 24.76 -13.12
C GLN A 520 20.90 25.73 -11.95
N LYS A 521 19.68 26.28 -11.77
CA LYS A 521 19.42 27.34 -10.77
C LYS A 521 18.15 27.16 -9.92
N ALA A 522 17.54 25.97 -9.89
CA ALA A 522 16.28 25.71 -9.19
C ALA A 522 16.37 25.75 -7.64
N TYR A 523 17.57 25.61 -7.08
CA TYR A 523 17.77 25.46 -5.64
C TYR A 523 18.71 26.52 -5.04
N ALA A 524 18.44 26.88 -3.78
CA ALA A 524 19.32 27.62 -2.89
C ALA A 524 19.92 26.65 -1.87
N TYR A 525 21.25 26.66 -1.75
CA TYR A 525 21.99 25.78 -0.86
C TYR A 525 22.54 26.55 0.34
N THR A 526 22.40 25.98 1.53
CA THR A 526 23.17 26.36 2.72
C THR A 526 24.09 25.19 3.05
N CYS A 527 25.34 25.33 2.64
CA CYS A 527 26.34 24.27 2.61
C CYS A 527 26.88 23.92 4.00
N PHE A 528 27.25 22.66 4.18
CA PHE A 528 27.97 22.14 5.34
C PHE A 528 28.99 21.08 4.93
N PHE A 529 29.87 20.73 5.86
CA PHE A 529 30.74 19.56 5.75
C PHE A 529 30.77 18.76 7.06
N VAL A 530 31.15 17.48 6.96
CA VAL A 530 31.58 16.65 8.10
C VAL A 530 32.93 16.05 7.74
N TYR A 531 33.84 16.06 8.71
CA TYR A 531 35.15 15.46 8.59
C TYR A 531 35.37 14.40 9.67
N GLY A 532 35.95 13.27 9.28
CA GLY A 532 36.43 12.27 10.21
C GLY A 532 37.71 11.58 9.72
N CYS A 533 38.43 10.97 10.66
CA CYS A 533 39.67 10.24 10.40
C CYS A 533 39.66 8.91 11.17
N ASN A 534 40.21 7.85 10.59
CA ASN A 534 40.36 6.56 11.29
C ASN A 534 41.42 6.59 12.41
N GLU A 535 42.31 7.58 12.38
CA GLU A 535 43.32 7.79 13.41
C GLU A 535 42.89 8.86 14.41
N ASN A 536 43.24 8.68 15.68
CA ASN A 536 43.17 9.75 16.66
C ASN A 536 44.29 10.75 16.37
N ASN A 537 43.92 12.00 16.09
CA ASN A 537 44.87 13.08 15.88
C ASN A 537 44.66 14.15 16.96
N PRO A 538 45.54 14.25 17.97
CA PRO A 538 45.41 15.22 19.06
C PRO A 538 45.30 16.67 18.58
N ILE A 539 45.88 16.99 17.42
CA ILE A 539 45.84 18.34 16.82
C ILE A 539 44.41 18.70 16.36
N MET A 540 43.61 17.70 15.99
CA MET A 540 42.22 17.88 15.53
C MET A 540 41.21 18.00 16.69
N GLY A 541 41.67 17.90 17.94
CA GLY A 541 40.86 18.05 19.14
C GLY A 541 40.17 16.75 19.57
N GLU A 542 39.19 16.88 20.47
CA GLU A 542 38.44 15.75 20.98
C GLU A 542 37.52 15.15 19.90
N VAL A 543 37.36 13.82 19.96
CA VAL A 543 36.44 13.08 19.10
C VAL A 543 35.01 13.35 19.56
N LEU A 544 34.19 13.93 18.67
CA LEU A 544 32.80 14.26 18.96
C LEU A 544 31.87 13.05 18.86
N ASP A 545 32.11 12.21 17.85
CA ASP A 545 31.29 11.04 17.54
C ASP A 545 32.12 10.05 16.71
N LYS A 546 31.57 8.87 16.47
CA LYS A 546 32.13 7.85 15.59
C LYS A 546 31.15 7.50 14.48
N ARG A 547 31.68 7.24 13.29
CA ARG A 547 30.86 6.91 12.12
C ARG A 547 31.52 5.81 11.32
N ASN A 548 30.80 4.71 11.05
CA ASN A 548 31.33 3.66 10.18
C ASN A 548 30.96 3.94 8.73
N ALA A 549 31.94 3.76 7.85
CA ALA A 549 31.70 3.73 6.40
C ALA A 549 32.64 2.74 5.72
N ARG A 550 32.11 1.93 4.80
CA ARG A 550 32.85 0.88 4.06
C ARG A 550 33.67 -0.06 4.95
N GLY A 551 33.19 -0.34 6.17
CA GLY A 551 33.87 -1.21 7.13
C GLY A 551 35.03 -0.55 7.89
N VAL A 552 35.19 0.77 7.78
CA VAL A 552 36.17 1.57 8.54
C VAL A 552 35.42 2.48 9.52
N GLU A 553 35.86 2.50 10.78
CA GLU A 553 35.37 3.45 11.79
C GLU A 553 36.14 4.76 11.69
N PHE A 554 35.43 5.89 11.60
CA PHE A 554 36.00 7.23 11.54
C PHE A 554 35.62 8.00 12.81
N ASN A 555 36.62 8.60 13.45
CA ASN A 555 36.43 9.57 14.52
C ASN A 555 36.02 10.91 13.90
N GLU A 556 34.83 11.43 14.22
CA GLU A 556 34.34 12.74 13.79
C GLU A 556 34.93 13.84 14.69
N PHE A 557 35.48 14.88 14.07
CA PHE A 557 36.07 16.02 14.77
C PHE A 557 35.23 17.29 14.57
N ASP A 558 35.33 18.21 15.52
CA ASP A 558 34.57 19.46 15.45
C ASP A 558 35.10 20.39 14.35
N PHE A 559 34.20 20.89 13.51
CA PHE A 559 34.52 21.91 12.51
C PHE A 559 34.97 23.24 13.14
N ILE A 560 34.79 23.43 14.45
CA ILE A 560 35.34 24.58 15.18
C ILE A 560 36.87 24.57 15.17
N ASN A 561 37.51 23.40 15.08
CA ASN A 561 38.97 23.29 15.07
C ASN A 561 39.55 23.79 13.72
N PRO A 562 40.49 24.76 13.72
CA PRO A 562 41.10 25.29 12.49
C PRO A 562 41.78 24.23 11.61
N GLU A 563 42.40 23.21 12.19
CA GLU A 563 43.07 22.15 11.43
C GLU A 563 42.06 21.21 10.77
N VAL A 564 40.88 21.02 11.37
CA VAL A 564 39.76 20.31 10.73
C VAL A 564 39.27 21.10 9.51
N GLN A 565 39.13 22.42 9.62
CA GLN A 565 38.70 23.28 8.51
C GLN A 565 39.72 23.24 7.36
N LYS A 566 41.01 23.43 7.67
CA LYS A 566 42.11 23.40 6.69
C LYS A 566 42.19 22.05 5.97
N THR A 567 42.13 20.95 6.71
CA THR A 567 42.16 19.59 6.16
C THR A 567 40.94 19.33 5.27
N THR A 568 39.75 19.73 5.73
CA THR A 568 38.51 19.61 4.95
C THR A 568 38.60 20.36 3.62
N LEU A 569 39.07 21.60 3.62
CA LEU A 569 39.21 22.40 2.40
C LEU A 569 40.22 21.79 1.43
N MET A 570 41.36 21.32 1.93
CA MET A 570 42.36 20.61 1.12
C MET A 570 41.77 19.34 0.46
N LEU A 571 41.07 18.51 1.24
CA LEU A 571 40.45 17.29 0.72
C LEU A 571 39.29 17.58 -0.23
N PHE A 572 38.53 18.66 0.02
CA PHE A 572 37.51 19.13 -0.89
C PHE A 572 38.10 19.50 -2.27
N ASP A 573 39.25 20.18 -2.30
CA ASP A 573 39.94 20.50 -3.56
C ASP A 573 40.35 19.23 -4.33
N LYS A 574 40.78 18.17 -3.62
CA LYS A 574 41.09 16.87 -4.24
C LYS A 574 39.83 16.18 -4.79
N VAL A 575 38.71 16.24 -4.08
CA VAL A 575 37.42 15.71 -4.55
C VAL A 575 36.96 16.44 -5.81
N MET A 576 37.05 17.77 -5.82
CA MET A 576 36.72 18.59 -7.00
C MET A 576 37.56 18.21 -8.22
N ALA A 577 38.88 18.07 -8.06
CA ALA A 577 39.79 17.70 -9.14
C ALA A 577 39.47 16.31 -9.72
N LYS A 578 39.04 15.35 -8.88
CA LYS A 578 38.67 14.01 -9.34
C LYS A 578 37.38 13.98 -10.17
N GLU A 579 36.38 14.77 -9.79
CA GLU A 579 35.06 14.78 -10.44
C GLU A 579 35.06 15.56 -11.78
N LYS A 580 36.23 16.03 -12.27
CA LYS A 580 36.40 16.83 -13.50
C LYS A 580 35.47 18.05 -13.57
N MET A 581 35.62 18.96 -12.59
CA MET A 581 35.22 20.36 -12.74
C MET A 581 36.44 21.26 -12.93
#